data_AF-A0A8S4H2M2-F1
#
_entry.id   AF-A0A8S4H2M2-F1
#
_cell.length_a   1.000
_cell.length_b   1.000
_cell.length_c   1.000
_cell.angle_alpha   90.00
_cell.angle_beta   90.00
_cell.angle_gamma   90.00
#
_symmetry.space_group_name_H-M   'P 1'
#
loop_
_entity.id
_entity.type
_entity.pdbx_description
1 polymer ?
#
loop_
_entity_poly.entity_id
_entity_poly.type
_entity_poly.pdbx_seq_one_letter_code
_entity_poly.pdbx_strand_id
1 'polypeptide(L)'
;MVRPSEFNTVPAVITDKLIRSCIQVEGSDEKRDEKRQAIAFADVTNLMLSFQNVLKVENLRGLEALTKLQLDNNVIEKIEGLGHLVNLTWLDLSFNNIKCIEGLENLVNLTDLSLSNNRIETIEGMETLTQLHVLSLGNNLVTSLEGVMYLRQFRRLRMVNLLGNPIASSPEYRPYVLSHIKDLVYLDFRRIDAHEVAAAREQFQDEMIEIEEREEAERHEEHAREEAAVHEAEMRKANLLGVDTLVDDITEEVPEFRRLQNIAGLTDGIQAMRDAYQVLLEEFRGEMLGEYSRKEEEKKEFRTVLDGLLEDRENFCRSVVVEFDKAKKGVLRALSKTPAGAAERVKDLRVQLAGMREQLMDVEMELVENIQALVDELLRNYHTLAERSRSMISAFFQQTRELGGALQESMTREAMAVLDKLASDPPELDLEAMSSEARSLLQDKDQLMSTVQACHDGITSRIDALDDKLVSEEARRAQELSAWYGEWAYKRNRRRVVEISSLIALHEGELEELVQANNEDGV
;
A
#
# COMPACT_ATOMS: atom_id res chain seq x y z
N MET A 1 -8.27 -42.14 -45.77
CA MET A 1 -6.82 -41.87 -45.94
C MET A 1 -6.66 -40.39 -46.25
N VAL A 2 -6.53 -39.56 -45.21
CA VAL A 2 -6.15 -38.15 -45.31
C VAL A 2 -4.65 -38.12 -45.02
N ARG A 3 -3.86 -37.45 -45.87
CA ARG A 3 -2.41 -37.34 -45.71
C ARG A 3 -2.09 -36.58 -44.41
N PRO A 4 -1.04 -36.96 -43.66
CA PRO A 4 -0.54 -36.13 -42.57
C PRO A 4 -0.03 -34.82 -43.17
N SER A 5 -0.74 -33.72 -42.91
CA SER A 5 -0.30 -32.37 -43.23
C SER A 5 0.94 -32.06 -42.39
N GLU A 6 1.95 -31.50 -43.06
CA GLU A 6 3.20 -30.99 -42.50
C GLU A 6 2.93 -30.22 -41.21
N PHE A 7 3.36 -30.77 -40.07
CA PHE A 7 3.48 -29.98 -38.84
C PHE A 7 4.53 -28.91 -39.10
N ASN A 8 4.11 -27.65 -39.04
CA ASN A 8 4.99 -26.50 -39.17
C ASN A 8 6.07 -26.61 -38.08
N THR A 9 7.32 -26.87 -38.47
CA THR A 9 8.43 -27.15 -37.52
C THR A 9 8.97 -25.88 -36.86
N VAL A 10 8.51 -24.71 -37.28
CA VAL A 10 8.93 -23.42 -36.73
C VAL A 10 7.88 -22.93 -35.72
N PRO A 11 8.28 -22.59 -34.48
CA PRO A 11 7.38 -22.00 -33.50
C PRO A 11 6.71 -20.73 -34.01
N ALA A 12 5.42 -20.57 -33.73
CA ALA A 12 4.70 -19.35 -34.05
C ALA A 12 4.96 -18.25 -33.02
N VAL A 13 5.11 -17.02 -33.50
CA VAL A 13 5.15 -15.81 -32.67
C VAL A 13 3.73 -15.26 -32.56
N ILE A 14 3.33 -14.86 -31.36
CA ILE A 14 2.06 -14.18 -31.14
C ILE A 14 2.14 -12.80 -31.79
N THR A 15 1.38 -12.60 -32.86
CA THR A 15 1.28 -11.32 -33.59
C THR A 15 -0.12 -10.75 -33.48
N ASP A 16 -0.29 -9.45 -33.67
CA ASP A 16 -1.61 -8.79 -33.69
C ASP A 16 -2.61 -9.49 -34.63
N LYS A 17 -2.13 -9.97 -35.78
CA LYS A 17 -2.95 -10.74 -36.73
C LYS A 17 -3.42 -12.07 -36.13
N LEU A 18 -2.53 -12.77 -35.44
CA LEU A 18 -2.88 -14.01 -34.75
C LEU A 18 -3.87 -13.74 -33.61
N ILE A 19 -3.60 -12.74 -32.77
CA ILE A 19 -4.48 -12.31 -31.69
C ILE A 19 -5.88 -12.03 -32.26
N ARG A 20 -5.99 -11.22 -33.31
CA ARG A 20 -7.26 -10.91 -33.98
C ARG A 20 -8.03 -12.17 -34.40
N SER A 21 -7.35 -13.16 -34.97
CA SER A 21 -8.00 -14.42 -35.40
C SER A 21 -8.42 -15.33 -34.24
N CYS A 22 -7.86 -15.11 -33.06
CA CYS A 22 -8.03 -15.91 -31.85
C CYS A 22 -8.98 -15.29 -30.82
N ILE A 23 -9.46 -14.05 -31.04
CA ILE A 23 -10.49 -13.43 -30.19
C ILE A 23 -11.77 -14.27 -30.25
N GLN A 24 -12.29 -14.64 -29.07
CA GLN A 24 -13.58 -15.30 -28.97
C GLN A 24 -14.71 -14.28 -29.05
N VAL A 25 -15.68 -14.54 -29.93
CA VAL A 25 -16.86 -13.70 -30.12
C VAL A 25 -18.11 -14.58 -30.16
N GLU A 26 -19.20 -14.10 -29.55
CA GLU A 26 -20.48 -14.81 -29.55
C GLU A 26 -21.25 -14.59 -30.87
N GLY A 27 -21.83 -15.65 -31.45
CA GLY A 27 -22.70 -15.59 -32.65
C GLY A 27 -22.35 -16.59 -33.78
N SER A 28 -23.22 -16.63 -34.80
CA SER A 28 -23.12 -17.50 -35.99
C SER A 28 -21.89 -17.18 -36.86
N ASP A 29 -21.37 -18.19 -37.55
CA ASP A 29 -20.08 -18.14 -38.26
C ASP A 29 -19.96 -17.00 -39.29
N GLU A 30 -21.06 -16.59 -39.93
CA GLU A 30 -21.05 -15.61 -41.02
C GLU A 30 -20.61 -14.19 -40.62
N LYS A 31 -20.59 -13.82 -39.32
CA LYS A 31 -20.21 -12.46 -38.86
C LYS A 31 -19.05 -12.43 -37.86
N ARG A 32 -18.33 -13.53 -37.66
CA ARG A 32 -17.28 -13.61 -36.62
C ARG A 32 -16.10 -12.69 -36.92
N ASP A 33 -15.65 -12.64 -38.16
CA ASP A 33 -14.46 -11.87 -38.53
C ASP A 33 -14.71 -10.36 -38.46
N GLU A 34 -15.90 -9.89 -38.84
CA GLU A 34 -16.30 -8.48 -38.67
C GLU A 34 -16.33 -8.07 -37.19
N LYS A 35 -16.91 -8.92 -36.32
CA LYS A 35 -16.94 -8.67 -34.87
C LYS A 35 -15.55 -8.63 -34.25
N ARG A 36 -14.66 -9.53 -34.64
CA ARG A 36 -13.27 -9.56 -34.17
C ARG A 36 -12.49 -8.32 -34.56
N GLN A 37 -12.75 -7.75 -35.74
CA GLN A 37 -12.13 -6.52 -36.19
C GLN A 37 -12.68 -5.28 -35.47
N ALA A 38 -13.95 -5.31 -35.05
CA ALA A 38 -14.60 -4.19 -34.38
C ALA A 38 -14.19 -3.99 -32.91
N ILE A 39 -13.76 -5.04 -32.21
CA ILE A 39 -13.37 -4.97 -30.79
C ILE A 39 -12.01 -4.26 -30.66
N ALA A 40 -11.88 -3.24 -29.83
CA ALA A 40 -10.56 -2.68 -29.54
C ALA A 40 -9.73 -3.69 -28.72
N PHE A 41 -8.41 -3.75 -28.91
CA PHE A 41 -7.57 -4.69 -28.16
C PHE A 41 -7.71 -4.50 -26.63
N ALA A 42 -7.87 -3.25 -26.18
CA ALA A 42 -8.12 -2.92 -24.78
C ALA A 42 -9.40 -3.54 -24.20
N ASP A 43 -10.37 -3.90 -25.05
CA ASP A 43 -11.67 -4.43 -24.64
C ASP A 43 -11.77 -5.96 -24.81
N VAL A 44 -10.69 -6.63 -25.22
CA VAL A 44 -10.69 -8.09 -25.42
C VAL A 44 -10.70 -8.80 -24.07
N THR A 45 -11.78 -9.52 -23.78
CA THR A 45 -11.94 -10.27 -22.51
C THR A 45 -11.58 -11.75 -22.63
N ASN A 46 -11.67 -12.35 -23.83
CA ASN A 46 -11.51 -13.78 -24.05
C ASN A 46 -10.63 -14.06 -25.28
N LEU A 47 -9.53 -14.79 -25.07
CA LEU A 47 -8.56 -15.11 -26.13
C LEU A 47 -8.23 -16.60 -26.16
N MET A 48 -8.32 -17.22 -27.34
CA MET A 48 -8.06 -18.65 -27.54
C MET A 48 -6.96 -18.90 -28.57
N LEU A 49 -5.77 -19.19 -28.07
CA LEU A 49 -4.53 -19.43 -28.81
C LEU A 49 -4.18 -20.94 -28.85
N SER A 50 -5.19 -21.81 -28.92
CA SER A 50 -4.99 -23.26 -28.94
C SER A 50 -4.39 -23.75 -30.26
N PHE A 51 -3.51 -24.74 -30.22
CA PHE A 51 -2.90 -25.37 -31.41
C PHE A 51 -2.13 -24.41 -32.33
N GLN A 52 -1.51 -23.37 -31.77
CA GLN A 52 -0.79 -22.35 -32.54
C GLN A 52 0.71 -22.62 -32.67
N ASN A 53 1.24 -23.69 -32.05
CA ASN A 53 2.68 -23.97 -31.99
C ASN A 53 3.49 -22.82 -31.35
N VAL A 54 2.91 -22.16 -30.35
CA VAL A 54 3.57 -21.07 -29.62
C VAL A 54 4.64 -21.64 -28.69
N LEU A 55 5.86 -21.10 -28.76
CA LEU A 55 6.98 -21.46 -27.86
C LEU A 55 7.11 -20.48 -26.69
N LYS A 56 6.80 -19.20 -26.91
CA LYS A 56 6.96 -18.12 -25.94
C LYS A 56 5.72 -17.25 -25.89
N VAL A 57 5.28 -16.94 -24.67
CA VAL A 57 4.17 -16.01 -24.44
C VAL A 57 4.71 -14.59 -24.42
N GLU A 58 4.51 -13.87 -25.53
CA GLU A 58 4.93 -12.48 -25.71
C GLU A 58 3.88 -11.71 -26.52
N ASN A 59 4.05 -10.38 -26.61
CA ASN A 59 3.17 -9.49 -27.38
C ASN A 59 1.69 -9.46 -26.94
N LEU A 60 1.41 -9.72 -25.65
CA LEU A 60 0.06 -9.58 -25.07
C LEU A 60 -0.19 -8.22 -24.41
N ARG A 61 0.72 -7.24 -24.55
CA ARG A 61 0.56 -5.90 -23.96
C ARG A 61 -0.60 -5.16 -24.64
N GLY A 62 -1.38 -4.42 -23.85
CA GLY A 62 -2.58 -3.72 -24.31
C GLY A 62 -3.87 -4.56 -24.28
N LEU A 63 -3.81 -5.82 -23.84
CA LEU A 63 -4.96 -6.69 -23.57
C LEU A 63 -5.32 -6.69 -22.06
N GLU A 64 -5.35 -5.52 -21.43
CA GLU A 64 -5.47 -5.41 -19.96
C GLU A 64 -6.84 -5.85 -19.42
N ALA A 65 -7.89 -5.84 -20.24
CA ALA A 65 -9.22 -6.33 -19.88
C ALA A 65 -9.39 -7.86 -20.00
N LEU A 66 -8.32 -8.61 -20.32
CA LEU A 66 -8.42 -10.04 -20.53
C LEU A 66 -8.79 -10.77 -19.22
N THR A 67 -9.87 -11.54 -19.26
CA THR A 67 -10.36 -12.34 -18.12
C THR A 67 -10.18 -13.84 -18.35
N LYS A 68 -10.17 -14.30 -19.61
CA LYS A 68 -9.94 -15.71 -19.97
C LYS A 68 -8.87 -15.84 -21.06
N LEU A 69 -7.85 -16.64 -20.78
CA LEU A 69 -6.76 -16.92 -21.71
C LEU A 69 -6.56 -18.42 -21.86
N GLN A 70 -6.74 -18.91 -23.09
CA GLN A 70 -6.53 -20.30 -23.45
C GLN A 70 -5.29 -20.42 -24.34
N LEU A 71 -4.29 -21.16 -23.86
CA LEU A 71 -2.98 -21.39 -24.50
C LEU A 71 -2.66 -22.90 -24.59
N ASP A 72 -3.69 -23.75 -24.56
CA ASP A 72 -3.53 -25.20 -24.58
C ASP A 72 -3.00 -25.72 -25.93
N ASN A 73 -2.38 -26.90 -25.91
CA ASN A 73 -1.86 -27.56 -27.11
C ASN A 73 -0.85 -26.71 -27.88
N ASN A 74 0.13 -26.15 -27.16
CA ASN A 74 1.27 -25.42 -27.72
C ASN A 74 2.59 -26.11 -27.33
N VAL A 75 3.72 -25.44 -27.51
CA VAL A 75 5.05 -25.95 -27.16
C VAL A 75 5.74 -25.07 -26.13
N ILE A 76 4.97 -24.37 -25.29
CA ILE A 76 5.46 -23.42 -24.28
C ILE A 76 6.29 -24.16 -23.23
N GLU A 77 7.50 -23.68 -22.96
CA GLU A 77 8.40 -24.28 -21.95
C GLU A 77 8.46 -23.49 -20.64
N LYS A 78 8.16 -22.18 -20.71
CA LYS A 78 8.22 -21.25 -19.58
C LYS A 78 6.98 -20.36 -19.56
N ILE A 79 6.41 -20.20 -18.38
CA ILE A 79 5.34 -19.22 -18.13
C ILE A 79 6.02 -17.86 -17.96
N GLU A 80 5.83 -16.96 -18.92
CA GLU A 80 6.36 -15.60 -18.90
C GLU A 80 5.42 -14.64 -19.64
N GLY A 81 5.65 -13.33 -19.51
CA GLY A 81 4.90 -12.34 -20.30
C GLY A 81 3.41 -12.18 -19.95
N LEU A 82 2.96 -12.71 -18.80
CA LEU A 82 1.57 -12.61 -18.31
C LEU A 82 1.38 -11.54 -17.23
N GLY A 83 2.45 -10.98 -16.66
CA GLY A 83 2.39 -10.17 -15.43
C GLY A 83 1.57 -8.87 -15.51
N HIS A 84 1.18 -8.40 -16.70
CA HIS A 84 0.30 -7.24 -16.88
C HIS A 84 -1.20 -7.60 -17.00
N LEU A 85 -1.55 -8.89 -17.06
CA LEU A 85 -2.93 -9.37 -17.22
C LEU A 85 -3.65 -9.55 -15.86
N VAL A 86 -3.66 -8.50 -15.04
CA VAL A 86 -4.11 -8.55 -13.64
C VAL A 86 -5.60 -8.92 -13.46
N ASN A 87 -6.41 -8.81 -14.51
CA ASN A 87 -7.84 -9.14 -14.51
C ASN A 87 -8.15 -10.60 -14.89
N LEU A 88 -7.11 -11.42 -15.12
CA LEU A 88 -7.30 -12.80 -15.54
C LEU A 88 -7.91 -13.64 -14.41
N THR A 89 -9.01 -14.32 -14.73
CA THR A 89 -9.73 -15.23 -13.81
C THR A 89 -9.57 -16.69 -14.23
N TRP A 90 -9.39 -16.96 -15.52
CA TRP A 90 -9.24 -18.31 -16.06
C TRP A 90 -8.04 -18.40 -17.00
N LEU A 91 -7.14 -19.35 -16.74
CA LEU A 91 -5.94 -19.60 -17.52
C LEU A 91 -5.79 -21.09 -17.80
N ASP A 92 -5.69 -21.45 -19.08
CA ASP A 92 -5.40 -22.81 -19.51
C ASP A 92 -4.09 -22.88 -20.31
N LEU A 93 -3.14 -23.60 -19.76
CA LEU A 93 -1.81 -23.88 -20.28
C LEU A 93 -1.59 -25.39 -20.47
N SER A 94 -2.67 -26.17 -20.57
CA SER A 94 -2.59 -27.62 -20.71
C SER A 94 -1.93 -28.06 -22.02
N PHE A 95 -1.33 -29.25 -22.07
CA PHE A 95 -0.66 -29.79 -23.26
C PHE A 95 0.45 -28.85 -23.77
N ASN A 96 1.40 -28.54 -22.89
CA ASN A 96 2.61 -27.76 -23.17
C ASN A 96 3.85 -28.51 -22.63
N ASN A 97 5.01 -27.86 -22.59
CA ASN A 97 6.28 -28.42 -22.10
C ASN A 97 6.79 -27.72 -20.83
N ILE A 98 5.90 -27.13 -20.03
CA ILE A 98 6.23 -26.33 -18.85
C ILE A 98 6.81 -27.24 -17.75
N LYS A 99 7.92 -26.82 -17.13
CA LYS A 99 8.61 -27.56 -16.07
C LYS A 99 8.42 -26.99 -14.67
N CYS A 100 8.30 -25.67 -14.57
CA CYS A 100 8.15 -24.95 -13.32
C CYS A 100 6.94 -24.01 -13.43
N ILE A 101 6.20 -23.88 -12.34
CA ILE A 101 5.15 -22.87 -12.23
C ILE A 101 5.83 -21.58 -11.75
N GLU A 102 5.82 -20.54 -12.59
CA GLU A 102 6.47 -19.25 -12.34
C GLU A 102 5.76 -18.15 -13.14
N GLY A 103 6.02 -16.86 -12.89
CA GLY A 103 5.51 -15.78 -13.74
C GLY A 103 4.00 -15.53 -13.60
N LEU A 104 3.38 -16.02 -12.52
CA LEU A 104 1.96 -15.86 -12.18
C LEU A 104 1.73 -14.87 -11.03
N GLU A 105 2.78 -14.20 -10.54
CA GLU A 105 2.78 -13.46 -9.26
C GLU A 105 1.73 -12.34 -9.23
N ASN A 106 1.46 -11.72 -10.38
CA ASN A 106 0.51 -10.61 -10.51
C ASN A 106 -0.93 -11.04 -10.83
N LEU A 107 -1.20 -12.34 -11.06
CA LEU A 107 -2.52 -12.83 -11.46
C LEU A 107 -3.43 -13.11 -10.24
N VAL A 108 -3.52 -12.14 -9.34
CA VAL A 108 -4.17 -12.28 -8.02
C VAL A 108 -5.66 -12.61 -8.07
N ASN A 109 -6.31 -12.39 -9.23
CA ASN A 109 -7.73 -12.67 -9.46
C ASN A 109 -7.99 -14.06 -10.07
N LEU A 110 -6.96 -14.87 -10.29
CA LEU A 110 -7.10 -16.16 -10.95
C LEU A 110 -7.90 -17.15 -10.09
N THR A 111 -9.01 -17.66 -10.63
CA THR A 111 -9.88 -18.65 -9.99
C THR A 111 -9.67 -20.05 -10.53
N ASP A 112 -9.27 -20.17 -11.81
CA ASP A 112 -9.15 -21.44 -12.51
C ASP A 112 -7.81 -21.50 -13.26
N LEU A 113 -6.98 -22.47 -12.88
CA LEU A 113 -5.68 -22.71 -13.50
C LEU A 113 -5.59 -24.16 -13.99
N SER A 114 -5.41 -24.33 -15.30
CA SER A 114 -5.20 -25.63 -15.92
C SER A 114 -3.79 -25.74 -16.49
N LEU A 115 -3.04 -26.71 -15.98
CA LEU A 115 -1.64 -27.01 -16.32
C LEU A 115 -1.47 -28.50 -16.66
N SER A 116 -2.55 -29.17 -17.09
CA SER A 116 -2.52 -30.62 -17.30
C SER A 116 -1.68 -31.00 -18.53
N ASN A 117 -1.03 -32.16 -18.53
CA ASN A 117 -0.15 -32.60 -19.62
C ASN A 117 1.02 -31.62 -19.84
N ASN A 118 1.78 -31.36 -18.78
CA ASN A 118 3.04 -30.61 -18.80
C ASN A 118 4.15 -31.50 -18.20
N ARG A 119 5.27 -30.91 -17.79
CA ARG A 119 6.41 -31.60 -17.18
C ARG A 119 6.74 -31.05 -15.80
N ILE A 120 5.72 -30.61 -15.06
CA ILE A 120 5.87 -29.99 -13.74
C ILE A 120 6.25 -31.04 -12.71
N GLU A 121 7.35 -30.81 -11.99
CA GLU A 121 7.87 -31.73 -10.97
C GLU A 121 7.49 -31.29 -9.54
N THR A 122 7.42 -29.97 -9.30
CA THR A 122 7.16 -29.37 -7.99
C THR A 122 5.94 -28.46 -8.06
N ILE A 123 5.10 -28.48 -7.02
CA ILE A 123 3.98 -27.57 -6.85
C ILE A 123 4.45 -26.37 -6.02
N GLU A 124 4.73 -25.26 -6.68
CA GLU A 124 5.23 -24.00 -6.09
C GLU A 124 4.86 -22.80 -6.99
N GLY A 125 5.26 -21.57 -6.65
CA GLY A 125 5.19 -20.40 -7.56
C GLY A 125 3.77 -19.85 -7.83
N MET A 126 2.84 -20.09 -6.91
CA MET A 126 1.44 -19.67 -6.94
C MET A 126 1.02 -18.96 -5.64
N GLU A 127 1.96 -18.47 -4.82
CA GLU A 127 1.71 -17.96 -3.45
C GLU A 127 0.68 -16.82 -3.44
N THR A 128 0.64 -16.02 -4.51
CA THR A 128 -0.24 -14.85 -4.63
C THR A 128 -1.64 -15.20 -5.13
N LEU A 129 -1.90 -16.43 -5.60
CA LEU A 129 -3.16 -16.87 -6.21
C LEU A 129 -4.22 -17.21 -5.15
N THR A 130 -4.49 -16.29 -4.23
CA THR A 130 -5.40 -16.49 -3.08
C THR A 130 -6.86 -16.73 -3.48
N GLN A 131 -7.22 -16.44 -4.75
CA GLN A 131 -8.55 -16.62 -5.33
C GLN A 131 -8.76 -17.97 -6.01
N LEU A 132 -7.77 -18.85 -6.01
CA LEU A 132 -7.81 -20.09 -6.77
C LEU A 132 -8.86 -21.08 -6.21
N HIS A 133 -9.79 -21.50 -7.07
CA HIS A 133 -10.85 -22.47 -6.78
C HIS A 133 -10.59 -23.82 -7.46
N VAL A 134 -10.02 -23.80 -8.66
CA VAL A 134 -9.78 -25.00 -9.48
C VAL A 134 -8.32 -25.03 -9.93
N LEU A 135 -7.63 -26.12 -9.60
CA LEU A 135 -6.27 -26.38 -10.04
C LEU A 135 -6.19 -27.76 -10.72
N SER A 136 -5.83 -27.77 -12.01
CA SER A 136 -5.67 -29.01 -12.78
C SER A 136 -4.22 -29.25 -13.17
N LEU A 137 -3.56 -30.17 -12.48
CA LEU A 137 -2.16 -30.58 -12.68
C LEU A 137 -2.04 -32.01 -13.20
N GLY A 138 -3.08 -32.59 -13.78
CA GLY A 138 -3.06 -33.98 -14.25
C GLY A 138 -1.98 -34.24 -15.33
N ASN A 139 -1.46 -35.47 -15.41
CA ASN A 139 -0.40 -35.88 -16.33
C ASN A 139 0.84 -34.95 -16.28
N ASN A 140 1.38 -34.75 -15.08
CA ASN A 140 2.67 -34.08 -14.85
C ASN A 140 3.65 -35.05 -14.17
N LEU A 141 4.73 -34.55 -13.59
CA LEU A 141 5.82 -35.31 -12.99
C LEU A 141 5.91 -35.13 -11.47
N VAL A 142 4.82 -34.74 -10.81
CA VAL A 142 4.79 -34.54 -9.35
C VAL A 142 4.93 -35.87 -8.62
N THR A 143 5.93 -35.98 -7.75
CA THR A 143 6.28 -37.23 -7.04
C THR A 143 6.04 -37.19 -5.54
N SER A 144 6.21 -36.03 -4.89
CA SER A 144 6.22 -35.91 -3.43
C SER A 144 4.83 -35.63 -2.85
N LEU A 145 4.46 -36.38 -1.81
CA LEU A 145 3.27 -36.09 -0.98
C LEU A 145 3.42 -34.76 -0.24
N GLU A 146 4.61 -34.43 0.25
CA GLU A 146 4.86 -33.15 0.92
C GLU A 146 4.56 -31.95 0.02
N GLY A 147 4.69 -32.09 -1.31
CA GLY A 147 4.31 -31.05 -2.27
C GLY A 147 2.82 -30.69 -2.24
N VAL A 148 1.97 -31.56 -1.70
CA VAL A 148 0.54 -31.28 -1.46
C VAL A 148 0.36 -30.26 -0.33
N MET A 149 1.29 -30.15 0.62
CA MET A 149 1.20 -29.17 1.71
C MET A 149 1.18 -27.75 1.19
N TYR A 150 1.89 -27.51 0.09
CA TYR A 150 1.85 -26.24 -0.61
C TYR A 150 0.41 -25.82 -0.97
N LEU A 151 -0.48 -26.77 -1.28
CA LEU A 151 -1.86 -26.46 -1.64
C LEU A 151 -2.73 -26.05 -0.45
N ARG A 152 -2.30 -26.32 0.79
CA ARG A 152 -3.06 -26.02 2.02
C ARG A 152 -3.27 -24.52 2.24
N GLN A 153 -2.38 -23.68 1.72
CA GLN A 153 -2.50 -22.22 1.80
C GLN A 153 -3.72 -21.67 1.03
N PHE A 154 -4.22 -22.39 0.01
CA PHE A 154 -5.32 -21.95 -0.84
C PHE A 154 -6.68 -22.23 -0.18
N ARG A 155 -7.11 -21.31 0.69
CA ARG A 155 -8.38 -21.42 1.45
C ARG A 155 -9.65 -21.53 0.58
N ARG A 156 -9.59 -21.09 -0.68
CA ARG A 156 -10.69 -21.11 -1.65
C ARG A 156 -10.65 -22.30 -2.60
N LEU A 157 -9.63 -23.16 -2.51
CA LEU A 157 -9.49 -24.32 -3.39
C LEU A 157 -10.64 -25.30 -3.14
N ARG A 158 -11.33 -25.68 -4.22
CA ARG A 158 -12.49 -26.60 -4.19
C ARG A 158 -12.28 -27.81 -5.08
N MET A 159 -11.42 -27.72 -6.08
CA MET A 159 -11.12 -28.81 -7.00
C MET A 159 -9.63 -28.90 -7.31
N VAL A 160 -9.08 -30.11 -7.14
CA VAL A 160 -7.71 -30.44 -7.53
C VAL A 160 -7.73 -31.70 -8.39
N ASN A 161 -6.98 -31.69 -9.48
CA ASN A 161 -6.71 -32.88 -10.27
C ASN A 161 -5.20 -33.12 -10.35
N LEU A 162 -4.75 -34.28 -9.86
CA LEU A 162 -3.35 -34.73 -9.95
C LEU A 162 -3.23 -36.11 -10.62
N LEU A 163 -4.31 -36.65 -11.22
CA LEU A 163 -4.27 -37.92 -11.95
C LEU A 163 -3.15 -37.95 -12.98
N GLY A 164 -2.48 -39.09 -13.11
CA GLY A 164 -1.39 -39.25 -14.09
C GLY A 164 -0.05 -38.66 -13.65
N ASN A 165 0.05 -38.12 -12.44
CA ASN A 165 1.32 -37.86 -11.78
C ASN A 165 1.82 -39.11 -11.02
N PRO A 166 3.14 -39.30 -10.87
CA PRO A 166 3.71 -40.36 -10.03
C PRO A 166 3.14 -40.42 -8.61
N ILE A 167 2.87 -39.26 -7.98
CA ILE A 167 2.25 -39.15 -6.65
C ILE A 167 0.94 -39.94 -6.54
N ALA A 168 0.11 -39.96 -7.60
CA ALA A 168 -1.20 -40.61 -7.61
C ALA A 168 -1.11 -42.15 -7.60
N SER A 169 0.09 -42.72 -7.78
CA SER A 169 0.33 -44.16 -7.67
C SER A 169 0.53 -44.61 -6.22
N SER A 170 0.78 -43.69 -5.29
CA SER A 170 0.93 -44.01 -3.87
C SER A 170 -0.42 -44.40 -3.26
N PRO A 171 -0.49 -45.48 -2.43
CA PRO A 171 -1.72 -45.84 -1.73
C PRO A 171 -2.15 -44.76 -0.71
N GLU A 172 -1.21 -43.96 -0.22
CA GLU A 172 -1.44 -42.89 0.76
C GLU A 172 -1.92 -41.59 0.11
N TYR A 173 -1.79 -41.46 -1.21
CA TYR A 173 -2.09 -40.23 -1.94
C TYR A 173 -3.48 -39.66 -1.63
N ARG A 174 -4.53 -40.47 -1.80
CA ARG A 174 -5.89 -39.99 -1.62
C ARG A 174 -6.16 -39.61 -0.14
N PRO A 175 -5.90 -40.48 0.87
CA PRO A 175 -6.03 -40.10 2.27
C PRO A 175 -5.24 -38.84 2.62
N TYR A 176 -3.99 -38.73 2.17
CA TYR A 176 -3.13 -37.60 2.46
C TYR A 176 -3.68 -36.27 1.91
N VAL A 177 -4.14 -36.25 0.66
CA VAL A 177 -4.77 -35.04 0.08
C VAL A 177 -6.04 -34.65 0.84
N LEU A 178 -6.86 -35.63 1.22
CA LEU A 178 -8.14 -35.39 1.91
C LEU A 178 -7.97 -34.89 3.35
N SER A 179 -6.91 -35.29 4.05
CA SER A 179 -6.64 -34.78 5.40
C SER A 179 -6.00 -33.40 5.38
N HIS A 180 -5.08 -33.13 4.45
CA HIS A 180 -4.27 -31.93 4.50
C HIS A 180 -4.82 -30.71 3.74
N ILE A 181 -5.58 -30.91 2.65
CA ILE A 181 -6.22 -29.80 1.92
C ILE A 181 -7.61 -29.53 2.53
N LYS A 182 -7.83 -28.29 2.98
CA LYS A 182 -9.10 -27.87 3.59
C LYS A 182 -10.18 -27.62 2.52
N ASP A 183 -11.42 -27.98 2.84
CA ASP A 183 -12.63 -27.65 2.07
C ASP A 183 -12.67 -28.13 0.60
N LEU A 184 -11.88 -29.15 0.26
CA LEU A 184 -11.88 -29.71 -1.09
C LEU A 184 -13.22 -30.44 -1.37
N VAL A 185 -13.83 -30.16 -2.52
CA VAL A 185 -15.11 -30.76 -2.94
C VAL A 185 -14.88 -31.86 -3.97
N TYR A 186 -13.92 -31.65 -4.87
CA TYR A 186 -13.55 -32.59 -5.92
C TYR A 186 -12.05 -32.89 -5.90
N LEU A 187 -11.71 -34.17 -5.87
CA LEU A 187 -10.36 -34.67 -6.10
C LEU A 187 -10.39 -35.56 -7.32
N ASP A 188 -9.56 -35.28 -8.32
CA ASP A 188 -9.41 -36.11 -9.51
C ASP A 188 -10.73 -36.32 -10.27
N PHE A 189 -11.50 -35.24 -10.39
CA PHE A 189 -12.84 -35.21 -10.99
C PHE A 189 -13.89 -36.06 -10.26
N ARG A 190 -13.58 -36.59 -9.07
CA ARG A 190 -14.51 -37.33 -8.24
C ARG A 190 -14.92 -36.48 -7.04
N ARG A 191 -16.22 -36.49 -6.75
CA ARG A 191 -16.75 -35.85 -5.56
C ARG A 191 -16.23 -36.56 -4.32
N ILE A 192 -15.82 -35.78 -3.33
CA ILE A 192 -15.30 -36.28 -2.06
C ILE A 192 -16.48 -36.58 -1.12
N ASP A 193 -16.42 -37.73 -0.45
CA ASP A 193 -17.38 -38.12 0.57
C ASP A 193 -16.88 -37.71 1.97
N ALA A 194 -17.78 -37.23 2.82
CA ALA A 194 -17.42 -36.77 4.17
C ALA A 194 -16.86 -37.89 5.06
N HIS A 195 -17.31 -39.14 4.86
CA HIS A 195 -16.79 -40.30 5.59
C HIS A 195 -15.34 -40.60 5.19
N GLU A 196 -14.97 -40.42 3.91
CA GLU A 196 -13.59 -40.59 3.46
C GLU A 196 -12.66 -39.54 4.10
N VAL A 197 -13.13 -38.30 4.22
CA VAL A 197 -12.38 -37.22 4.88
C VAL A 197 -12.21 -37.49 6.37
N ALA A 198 -13.26 -37.97 7.05
CA ALA A 198 -13.17 -38.32 8.47
C ALA A 198 -12.15 -39.45 8.72
N ALA A 199 -12.18 -40.51 7.90
CA ALA A 199 -11.23 -41.61 8.00
C ALA A 199 -9.79 -41.17 7.69
N ALA A 200 -9.60 -40.30 6.69
CA ALA A 200 -8.30 -39.72 6.38
C ALA A 200 -7.77 -38.85 7.53
N ARG A 201 -8.62 -38.02 8.14
CA ARG A 201 -8.24 -37.20 9.30
C ARG A 201 -7.89 -38.05 10.54
N GLU A 202 -8.59 -39.16 10.76
CA GLU A 202 -8.25 -40.12 11.82
C GLU A 202 -6.88 -40.77 11.54
N GLN A 203 -6.59 -41.11 10.28
CA GLN A 203 -5.30 -41.69 9.89
C GLN A 203 -4.11 -40.74 10.16
N PHE A 204 -4.28 -39.43 9.95
CA PHE A 204 -3.23 -38.42 10.11
C PHE A 204 -3.47 -37.50 11.32
N GLN A 205 -4.17 -37.98 12.35
CA GLN A 205 -4.66 -37.13 13.44
C GLN A 205 -3.54 -36.35 14.16
N ASP A 206 -2.45 -37.03 14.54
CA ASP A 206 -1.36 -36.41 15.29
C ASP A 206 -0.68 -35.29 14.48
N GLU A 207 -0.38 -35.56 13.19
CA GLU A 207 0.18 -34.57 12.27
C GLU A 207 -0.77 -33.38 12.04
N MET A 208 -2.09 -33.64 11.96
CA MET A 208 -3.09 -32.58 11.77
C MET A 208 -3.21 -31.67 12.98
N ILE A 209 -3.14 -32.21 14.20
CA ILE A 209 -3.15 -31.40 15.43
C ILE A 209 -1.96 -30.45 15.45
N GLU A 210 -0.74 -30.96 15.22
CA GLU A 210 0.46 -30.13 15.21
C GLU A 210 0.43 -29.02 14.14
N ILE A 211 -0.06 -29.34 12.94
CA ILE A 211 -0.20 -28.36 11.86
C ILE A 211 -1.28 -27.33 12.19
N GLU A 212 -2.44 -27.73 12.70
CA GLU A 212 -3.54 -26.82 13.02
C GLU A 212 -3.18 -25.87 14.18
N GLU A 213 -2.49 -26.37 15.22
CA GLU A 213 -1.96 -25.55 16.33
C GLU A 213 -0.94 -24.52 15.83
N ARG A 214 -0.02 -24.92 14.94
CA ARG A 214 0.96 -24.01 14.34
C ARG A 214 0.29 -22.93 13.50
N GLU A 215 -0.65 -23.32 12.64
CA GLU A 215 -1.38 -22.36 11.81
C GLU A 215 -2.27 -21.42 12.64
N GLU A 216 -2.82 -21.88 13.77
CA GLU A 216 -3.57 -21.02 14.69
C GLU A 216 -2.66 -20.03 15.39
N ALA A 217 -1.50 -20.48 15.89
CA ALA A 217 -0.49 -19.59 16.44
C ALA A 217 -0.01 -18.53 15.44
N GLU A 218 0.29 -18.94 14.20
CA GLU A 218 0.68 -18.02 13.12
C GLU A 218 -0.42 -17.01 12.79
N ARG A 219 -1.69 -17.44 12.73
CA ARG A 219 -2.83 -16.52 12.51
C ARG A 219 -2.99 -15.52 13.66
N HIS A 220 -2.86 -15.97 14.91
CA HIS A 220 -2.92 -15.08 16.06
C HIS A 220 -1.77 -14.08 16.05
N GLU A 221 -0.56 -14.52 15.69
CA GLU A 221 0.60 -13.65 15.57
C GLU A 221 0.44 -12.64 14.42
N GLU A 222 -0.05 -13.06 13.25
CA GLU A 222 -0.34 -12.18 12.12
C GLU A 222 -1.39 -11.13 12.49
N HIS A 223 -2.52 -11.55 13.09
CA HIS A 223 -3.55 -10.63 13.55
C HIS A 223 -3.02 -9.64 14.59
N ALA A 224 -2.25 -10.11 15.57
CA ALA A 224 -1.64 -9.23 16.57
C ALA A 224 -0.64 -8.24 15.94
N ARG A 225 0.14 -8.66 14.95
CA ARG A 225 1.03 -7.78 14.19
C ARG A 225 0.24 -6.74 13.38
N GLU A 226 -0.86 -7.13 12.75
CA GLU A 226 -1.74 -6.21 12.02
C GLU A 226 -2.37 -5.17 12.95
N GLU A 227 -2.91 -5.61 14.10
CA GLU A 227 -3.46 -4.71 15.13
C GLU A 227 -2.40 -3.76 15.68
N ALA A 228 -1.19 -4.26 15.97
CA ALA A 228 -0.07 -3.44 16.42
C ALA A 228 0.36 -2.43 15.35
N ALA A 229 0.40 -2.83 14.06
CA ALA A 229 0.73 -1.93 12.96
C ALA A 229 -0.33 -0.83 12.76
N VAL A 230 -1.62 -1.17 12.88
CA VAL A 230 -2.72 -0.20 12.85
C VAL A 230 -2.59 0.78 14.02
N HIS A 231 -2.34 0.26 15.22
CA HIS A 231 -2.14 1.08 16.42
C HIS A 231 -0.94 2.03 16.27
N GLU A 232 0.23 1.51 15.85
CA GLU A 232 1.43 2.31 15.63
C GLU A 232 1.22 3.40 14.55
N ALA A 233 0.49 3.07 13.49
CA ALA A 233 0.15 4.04 12.44
C ALA A 233 -0.74 5.18 12.96
N GLU A 234 -1.70 4.87 13.83
CA GLU A 234 -2.54 5.86 14.50
C GLU A 234 -1.72 6.76 15.44
N MET A 235 -0.88 6.16 16.28
CA MET A 235 0.01 6.89 17.19
C MET A 235 0.98 7.79 16.42
N ARG A 236 1.55 7.31 15.31
CA ARG A 236 2.42 8.11 14.43
C ARG A 236 1.71 9.34 13.86
N LYS A 237 0.46 9.20 13.42
CA LYS A 237 -0.32 10.33 12.87
C LYS A 237 -0.56 11.41 13.92
N ALA A 238 -0.90 11.02 15.14
CA ALA A 238 -1.16 11.94 16.24
C ALA A 238 0.10 12.44 16.97
N ASN A 239 1.31 12.07 16.51
CA ASN A 239 2.58 12.42 17.16
C ASN A 239 2.70 11.87 18.59
N LEU A 240 2.38 10.59 18.76
CA LEU A 240 2.35 9.86 20.03
C LEU A 240 3.31 8.65 20.02
N LEU A 241 4.34 8.61 19.17
CA LEU A 241 5.23 7.43 19.14
C LEU A 241 6.12 7.37 20.38
N GLY A 242 6.04 6.26 21.12
CA GLY A 242 6.89 5.95 22.27
C GLY A 242 6.34 6.43 23.62
N VAL A 243 5.17 7.07 23.66
CA VAL A 243 4.52 7.42 24.94
C VAL A 243 3.88 6.20 25.60
N ASP A 244 3.54 5.19 24.82
CA ASP A 244 2.96 3.92 25.29
C ASP A 244 4.00 3.03 25.98
N THR A 245 5.24 3.04 25.49
CA THR A 245 6.33 2.21 26.02
C THR A 245 7.20 2.93 27.05
N LEU A 246 7.03 4.24 27.26
CA LEU A 246 7.98 5.06 28.05
C LEU A 246 8.34 4.48 29.42
N VAL A 247 7.35 4.02 30.20
CA VAL A 247 7.60 3.45 31.53
C VAL A 247 8.34 2.12 31.44
N ASP A 248 8.04 1.30 30.43
CA ASP A 248 8.72 0.02 30.20
C ASP A 248 10.17 0.27 29.74
N ASP A 249 10.35 1.18 28.80
CA ASP A 249 11.65 1.65 28.30
C ASP A 249 12.51 2.21 29.45
N ILE A 250 11.91 2.91 30.41
CA ILE A 250 12.60 3.37 31.62
C ILE A 250 13.13 2.17 32.44
N THR A 251 12.29 1.18 32.71
CA THR A 251 12.69 0.02 33.52
C THR A 251 13.74 -0.84 32.84
N GLU A 252 13.73 -0.89 31.51
CA GLU A 252 14.68 -1.65 30.72
C GLU A 252 15.97 -0.87 30.46
N GLU A 253 15.91 0.39 30.05
CA GLU A 253 17.09 1.10 29.57
C GLU A 253 17.89 1.81 30.67
N VAL A 254 17.29 2.13 31.82
CA VAL A 254 17.99 2.85 32.91
C VAL A 254 18.84 1.87 33.74
N PRO A 255 20.19 1.91 33.64
CA PRO A 255 21.05 0.92 34.30
C PRO A 255 20.93 0.96 35.82
N GLU A 256 20.79 2.15 36.40
CA GLU A 256 20.62 2.36 37.83
C GLU A 256 19.32 1.75 38.35
N PHE A 257 18.24 1.79 37.57
CA PHE A 257 16.97 1.16 37.92
C PHE A 257 17.14 -0.36 38.05
N ARG A 258 17.75 -1.00 37.05
CA ARG A 258 18.07 -2.45 37.07
C ARG A 258 18.95 -2.82 38.27
N ARG A 259 19.92 -1.97 38.63
CA ARG A 259 20.77 -2.20 39.80
C ARG A 259 19.97 -2.14 41.10
N LEU A 260 19.09 -1.17 41.24
CA LEU A 260 18.24 -1.00 42.43
C LEU A 260 17.15 -2.09 42.53
N GLN A 261 16.72 -2.66 41.41
CA GLN A 261 15.77 -3.78 41.35
C GLN A 261 16.28 -5.04 42.08
N ASN A 262 17.60 -5.20 42.23
CA ASN A 262 18.19 -6.30 42.99
C ASN A 262 18.06 -6.14 44.52
N ILE A 263 17.54 -5.01 45.00
CA ILE A 263 17.26 -4.77 46.43
C ILE A 263 15.75 -4.83 46.62
N ALA A 264 15.28 -5.81 47.40
CA ALA A 264 13.87 -6.03 47.64
C ALA A 264 13.17 -4.77 48.20
N GLY A 265 12.00 -4.43 47.66
CA GLY A 265 11.19 -3.29 48.08
C GLY A 265 11.55 -1.96 47.41
N LEU A 266 12.81 -1.76 47.00
CA LEU A 266 13.28 -0.44 46.53
C LEU A 266 12.61 0.03 45.25
N THR A 267 12.19 -0.89 44.37
CA THR A 267 11.57 -0.55 43.08
C THR A 267 10.06 -0.74 43.07
N ASP A 268 9.43 -1.18 44.17
CA ASP A 268 8.01 -1.52 44.24
C ASP A 268 7.10 -0.33 43.88
N GLY A 269 7.57 0.90 44.10
CA GLY A 269 6.89 2.14 43.70
C GLY A 269 6.67 2.28 42.19
N ILE A 270 7.37 1.50 41.34
CA ILE A 270 7.22 1.55 39.89
C ILE A 270 5.82 1.15 39.43
N GLN A 271 5.14 0.24 40.14
CA GLN A 271 3.77 -0.15 39.78
C GLN A 271 2.79 1.00 39.97
N ALA A 272 2.94 1.77 41.07
CA ALA A 272 2.13 2.96 41.30
C ALA A 272 2.38 4.04 40.23
N MET A 273 3.64 4.22 39.80
CA MET A 273 3.97 5.08 38.67
C MET A 273 3.32 4.57 37.38
N ARG A 274 3.38 3.27 37.10
CA ARG A 274 2.78 2.67 35.89
C ARG A 274 1.27 2.89 35.86
N ASP A 275 0.57 2.63 36.95
CA ASP A 275 -0.88 2.80 37.05
C ASP A 275 -1.28 4.29 36.88
N ALA A 276 -0.57 5.20 37.54
CA ALA A 276 -0.82 6.64 37.40
C ALA A 276 -0.49 7.16 36.00
N TYR A 277 0.59 6.66 35.39
CA TYR A 277 0.99 7.02 34.04
C TYR A 277 -0.02 6.54 33.00
N GLN A 278 -0.59 5.33 33.15
CA GLN A 278 -1.62 4.83 32.23
C GLN A 278 -2.86 5.73 32.21
N VAL A 279 -3.33 6.19 33.39
CA VAL A 279 -4.45 7.14 33.46
C VAL A 279 -4.12 8.45 32.75
N LEU A 280 -2.93 9.00 33.01
CA LEU A 280 -2.45 10.23 32.36
C LEU A 280 -2.32 10.06 30.84
N LEU A 281 -1.82 8.90 30.40
CA LEU A 281 -1.60 8.56 29.00
C LEU A 281 -2.92 8.44 28.24
N GLU A 282 -3.95 7.82 28.82
CA GLU A 282 -5.27 7.69 28.19
C GLU A 282 -5.92 9.06 27.94
N GLU A 283 -5.87 9.96 28.92
CA GLU A 283 -6.37 11.33 28.79
C GLU A 283 -5.60 12.10 27.71
N PHE A 284 -4.26 12.10 27.79
CA PHE A 284 -3.39 12.77 26.83
C PHE A 284 -3.57 12.25 25.39
N ARG A 285 -3.70 10.92 25.22
CA ARG A 285 -3.95 10.29 23.92
C ARG A 285 -5.25 10.79 23.32
N GLY A 286 -6.33 10.84 24.10
CA GLY A 286 -7.63 11.34 23.66
C GLY A 286 -7.57 12.79 23.19
N GLU A 287 -6.89 13.65 23.96
CA GLU A 287 -6.71 15.07 23.61
C GLU A 287 -5.89 15.25 22.32
N MET A 288 -4.77 14.53 22.19
CA MET A 288 -3.90 14.61 21.01
C MET A 288 -4.57 14.08 19.74
N LEU A 289 -5.35 12.99 19.82
CA LEU A 289 -6.16 12.50 18.70
C LEU A 289 -7.24 13.51 18.29
N GLY A 290 -7.84 14.20 19.26
CA GLY A 290 -8.79 15.28 19.03
C GLY A 290 -8.15 16.46 18.29
N GLU A 291 -6.97 16.92 18.73
CA GLU A 291 -6.23 17.98 18.04
C GLU A 291 -5.75 17.57 16.64
N TYR A 292 -5.31 16.32 16.47
CA TYR A 292 -4.99 15.78 15.14
C TYR A 292 -6.21 15.85 14.20
N SER A 293 -7.38 15.45 14.69
CA SER A 293 -8.62 15.51 13.90
C SER A 293 -8.97 16.94 13.49
N ARG A 294 -8.80 17.92 14.39
CA ARG A 294 -9.01 19.36 14.08
C ARG A 294 -8.04 19.86 13.00
N LYS A 295 -6.77 19.46 13.06
CA LYS A 295 -5.76 19.80 12.05
C LYS A 295 -6.10 19.24 10.67
N GLU A 296 -6.62 18.02 10.60
CA GLU A 296 -7.03 17.41 9.33
C GLU A 296 -8.31 18.05 8.77
N GLU A 297 -9.28 18.41 9.62
CA GLU A 297 -10.47 19.12 9.16
C GLU A 297 -10.12 20.51 8.62
N GLU A 298 -9.23 21.26 9.27
CA GLU A 298 -8.72 22.55 8.78
C GLU A 298 -8.11 22.42 7.36
N LYS A 299 -7.26 21.41 7.14
CA LYS A 299 -6.68 21.14 5.81
C LYS A 299 -7.74 20.80 4.78
N LYS A 300 -8.77 20.04 5.19
CA LYS A 300 -9.85 19.60 4.31
C LYS A 300 -10.78 20.76 3.93
N GLU A 301 -11.13 21.62 4.87
CA GLU A 301 -11.89 22.85 4.62
C GLU A 301 -11.13 23.76 3.66
N PHE A 302 -9.85 24.02 3.92
CA PHE A 302 -8.99 24.77 3.01
C PHE A 302 -8.96 24.17 1.59
N ARG A 303 -8.76 22.85 1.46
CA ARG A 303 -8.72 22.18 0.16
C ARG A 303 -10.03 22.32 -0.60
N THR A 304 -11.16 22.17 0.10
CA THR A 304 -12.48 22.31 -0.50
C THR A 304 -12.69 23.71 -1.08
N VAL A 305 -12.31 24.74 -0.33
CA VAL A 305 -12.40 26.14 -0.79
C VAL A 305 -11.43 26.42 -1.95
N LEU A 306 -10.19 25.92 -1.85
CA LEU A 306 -9.18 26.08 -2.89
C LEU A 306 -9.59 25.42 -4.21
N ASP A 307 -10.05 24.17 -4.16
CA ASP A 307 -10.45 23.42 -5.34
C ASP A 307 -11.65 24.08 -6.03
N GLY A 308 -12.65 24.54 -5.26
CA GLY A 308 -13.77 25.31 -5.81
C GLY A 308 -13.33 26.62 -6.47
N LEU A 309 -12.44 27.38 -5.84
CA LEU A 309 -11.87 28.60 -6.41
C LEU A 309 -11.12 28.31 -7.73
N LEU A 310 -10.31 27.25 -7.77
CA LEU A 310 -9.57 26.86 -8.97
C LEU A 310 -10.51 26.44 -10.10
N GLU A 311 -11.53 25.64 -9.80
CA GLU A 311 -12.53 25.17 -10.77
C GLU A 311 -13.32 26.33 -11.37
N ASP A 312 -13.82 27.25 -10.53
CA ASP A 312 -14.58 28.42 -10.99
C ASP A 312 -13.76 29.29 -11.94
N ARG A 313 -12.48 29.52 -11.60
CA ARG A 313 -11.59 30.34 -12.43
C ARG A 313 -11.15 29.62 -13.69
N GLU A 314 -10.94 28.31 -13.64
CA GLU A 314 -10.68 27.52 -14.84
C GLU A 314 -11.86 27.55 -15.81
N ASN A 315 -13.09 27.41 -15.31
CA ASN A 315 -14.30 27.49 -16.12
C ASN A 315 -14.47 28.87 -16.77
N PHE A 316 -14.18 29.95 -16.04
CA PHE A 316 -14.15 31.29 -16.60
C PHE A 316 -13.10 31.42 -17.72
N CYS A 317 -11.86 30.99 -17.48
CA CYS A 317 -10.78 31.06 -18.48
C CYS A 317 -11.14 30.29 -19.76
N ARG A 318 -11.70 29.08 -19.60
CA ARG A 318 -12.20 28.27 -20.73
C ARG A 318 -13.27 29.02 -21.54
N SER A 319 -14.18 29.73 -20.87
CA SER A 319 -15.22 30.51 -21.54
C SER A 319 -14.62 31.61 -22.42
N VAL A 320 -13.62 32.34 -21.92
CA VAL A 320 -12.93 33.42 -22.65
C VAL A 320 -12.23 32.86 -23.88
N VAL A 321 -11.50 31.74 -23.73
CA VAL A 321 -10.81 31.08 -24.86
C VAL A 321 -11.80 30.59 -25.91
N VAL A 322 -12.92 29.98 -25.50
CA VAL A 322 -13.97 29.51 -26.40
C VAL A 322 -14.62 30.67 -27.17
N GLU A 323 -14.81 31.83 -26.54
CA GLU A 323 -15.33 33.02 -27.21
C GLU A 323 -14.38 33.52 -28.30
N PHE A 324 -13.08 33.59 -28.00
CA PHE A 324 -12.07 33.95 -28.99
C PHE A 324 -12.02 32.95 -30.16
N ASP A 325 -12.04 31.65 -29.88
CA ASP A 325 -12.04 30.61 -30.91
C ASP A 325 -13.28 30.68 -31.82
N LYS A 326 -14.44 31.04 -31.26
CA LYS A 326 -15.66 31.28 -32.06
C LYS A 326 -15.47 32.48 -32.98
N ALA A 327 -14.91 33.58 -32.49
CA ALA A 327 -14.63 34.76 -33.31
C ALA A 327 -13.64 34.43 -34.44
N LYS A 328 -12.54 33.73 -34.13
CA LYS A 328 -11.55 33.24 -35.10
C LYS A 328 -12.18 32.36 -36.19
N LYS A 329 -13.00 31.37 -35.80
CA LYS A 329 -13.74 30.52 -36.75
C LYS A 329 -14.72 31.31 -37.62
N GLY A 330 -15.35 32.35 -37.07
CA GLY A 330 -16.22 33.26 -37.81
C GLY A 330 -15.48 33.99 -38.93
N VAL A 331 -14.31 34.54 -38.62
CA VAL A 331 -13.45 35.24 -39.60
C VAL A 331 -12.93 34.27 -40.66
N LEU A 332 -12.47 33.07 -40.27
CA LEU A 332 -12.05 32.03 -41.22
C LEU A 332 -13.13 31.70 -42.25
N ARG A 333 -14.38 31.51 -41.80
CA ARG A 333 -15.53 31.28 -42.69
C ARG A 333 -15.86 32.48 -43.58
N ALA A 334 -15.58 33.69 -43.12
CA ALA A 334 -15.81 34.90 -43.89
C ALA A 334 -14.72 35.10 -44.96
N LEU A 335 -13.47 34.73 -44.67
CA LEU A 335 -12.34 34.77 -45.60
C LEU A 335 -12.47 33.71 -46.70
N SER A 336 -12.93 32.50 -46.37
CA SER A 336 -13.18 31.46 -47.38
C SER A 336 -14.27 31.83 -48.39
N LYS A 337 -15.20 32.72 -48.02
CA LYS A 337 -16.24 33.25 -48.93
C LYS A 337 -15.80 34.50 -49.67
N THR A 338 -14.96 35.34 -49.07
CA THR A 338 -14.50 36.60 -49.64
C THR A 338 -13.07 36.88 -49.16
N PRO A 339 -12.06 36.58 -49.98
CA PRO A 339 -10.65 36.72 -49.62
C PRO A 339 -10.20 38.19 -49.44
N ALA A 340 -10.91 39.14 -50.07
CA ALA A 340 -10.60 40.56 -49.99
C ALA A 340 -10.75 41.11 -48.56
N GLY A 341 -9.75 41.89 -48.10
CA GLY A 341 -9.78 42.55 -46.79
C GLY A 341 -9.28 41.69 -45.62
N ALA A 342 -8.51 40.64 -45.88
CA ALA A 342 -7.96 39.74 -44.86
C ALA A 342 -7.15 40.48 -43.78
N ALA A 343 -6.30 41.43 -44.16
CA ALA A 343 -5.47 42.19 -43.23
C ALA A 343 -6.28 42.98 -42.18
N GLU A 344 -7.40 43.63 -42.58
CA GLU A 344 -8.22 44.40 -41.64
C GLU A 344 -9.02 43.47 -40.71
N ARG A 345 -9.54 42.35 -41.24
CA ARG A 345 -10.27 41.36 -40.42
C ARG A 345 -9.38 40.64 -39.41
N VAL A 346 -8.12 40.35 -39.76
CA VAL A 346 -7.14 39.76 -38.84
C VAL A 346 -6.67 40.78 -37.80
N LYS A 347 -6.60 42.07 -38.15
CA LYS A 347 -6.28 43.14 -37.19
C LYS A 347 -7.30 43.22 -36.06
N ASP A 348 -8.59 43.10 -36.34
CA ASP A 348 -9.63 43.03 -35.30
C ASP A 348 -9.46 41.78 -34.40
N LEU A 349 -9.10 40.63 -34.97
CA LEU A 349 -8.78 39.43 -34.18
C LEU A 349 -7.53 39.60 -33.31
N ARG A 350 -6.51 40.32 -33.77
CA ARG A 350 -5.31 40.61 -32.97
C ARG A 350 -5.65 41.48 -31.76
N VAL A 351 -6.57 42.45 -31.91
CA VAL A 351 -7.07 43.25 -30.78
C VAL A 351 -7.83 42.35 -29.78
N GLN A 352 -8.68 41.44 -30.27
CA GLN A 352 -9.39 40.49 -29.40
C GLN A 352 -8.43 39.51 -28.71
N LEU A 353 -7.38 39.06 -29.39
CA LEU A 353 -6.34 38.19 -28.83
C LEU A 353 -5.56 38.89 -27.71
N ALA A 354 -5.21 40.17 -27.90
CA ALA A 354 -4.58 40.98 -26.87
C ALA A 354 -5.51 41.19 -25.65
N GLY A 355 -6.81 41.44 -25.88
CA GLY A 355 -7.80 41.53 -24.81
C GLY A 355 -7.99 40.21 -24.05
N MET A 356 -7.99 39.08 -24.75
CA MET A 356 -8.00 37.76 -24.11
C MET A 356 -6.75 37.55 -23.24
N ARG A 357 -5.56 37.93 -23.73
CA ARG A 357 -4.32 37.83 -22.96
C ARG A 357 -4.42 38.62 -21.65
N GLU A 358 -4.91 39.86 -21.71
CA GLU A 358 -5.09 40.72 -20.54
C GLU A 358 -6.06 40.09 -19.55
N GLN A 359 -7.24 39.64 -20.00
CA GLN A 359 -8.22 38.97 -19.14
C GLN A 359 -7.67 37.71 -18.46
N LEU A 360 -6.96 36.85 -19.21
CA LEU A 360 -6.38 35.62 -18.65
C LEU A 360 -5.27 35.92 -17.63
N MET A 361 -4.45 36.96 -17.88
CA MET A 361 -3.42 37.38 -16.94
C MET A 361 -4.00 38.03 -15.69
N ASP A 362 -5.04 38.86 -15.82
CA ASP A 362 -5.73 39.50 -14.71
C ASP A 362 -6.37 38.47 -13.78
N VAL A 363 -7.04 37.46 -14.36
CA VAL A 363 -7.61 36.34 -13.59
C VAL A 363 -6.52 35.57 -12.85
N GLU A 364 -5.39 35.29 -13.50
CA GLU A 364 -4.28 34.58 -12.84
C GLU A 364 -3.64 35.44 -11.73
N MET A 365 -3.53 36.76 -11.91
CA MET A 365 -3.04 37.67 -10.89
C MET A 365 -3.97 37.72 -9.67
N GLU A 366 -5.28 37.84 -9.88
CA GLU A 366 -6.28 37.79 -8.81
C GLU A 366 -6.23 36.43 -8.07
N LEU A 367 -6.04 35.34 -8.82
CA LEU A 367 -5.96 33.99 -8.27
C LEU A 367 -4.70 33.78 -7.43
N VAL A 368 -3.57 34.39 -7.79
CA VAL A 368 -2.35 34.39 -6.97
C VAL A 368 -2.61 35.04 -5.61
N GLU A 369 -3.26 36.21 -5.60
CA GLU A 369 -3.59 36.93 -4.36
C GLU A 369 -4.58 36.15 -3.48
N ASN A 370 -5.63 35.59 -4.10
CA ASN A 370 -6.63 34.78 -3.38
C ASN A 370 -6.02 33.50 -2.79
N ILE A 371 -5.19 32.77 -3.55
CA ILE A 371 -4.49 31.57 -3.07
C ILE A 371 -3.56 31.94 -1.92
N GLN A 372 -2.81 33.04 -2.03
CA GLN A 372 -1.93 33.48 -0.95
C GLN A 372 -2.72 33.78 0.33
N ALA A 373 -3.85 34.49 0.23
CA ALA A 373 -4.70 34.79 1.38
C ALA A 373 -5.25 33.52 2.05
N LEU A 374 -5.72 32.54 1.25
CA LEU A 374 -6.20 31.26 1.75
C LEU A 374 -5.09 30.45 2.42
N VAL A 375 -3.90 30.40 1.81
CA VAL A 375 -2.74 29.71 2.39
C VAL A 375 -2.33 30.37 3.70
N ASP A 376 -2.29 31.70 3.76
CA ASP A 376 -1.95 32.43 4.99
C ASP A 376 -2.96 32.18 6.10
N GLU A 377 -4.26 32.06 5.77
CA GLU A 377 -5.30 31.69 6.73
C GLU A 377 -5.12 30.28 7.28
N LEU A 378 -4.96 29.29 6.38
CA LEU A 378 -4.65 27.91 6.76
C LEU A 378 -3.43 27.86 7.69
N LEU A 379 -2.34 28.52 7.33
CA LEU A 379 -1.09 28.46 8.10
C LEU A 379 -1.23 29.11 9.47
N ARG A 380 -1.98 30.21 9.61
CA ARG A 380 -2.27 30.84 10.91
C ARG A 380 -3.09 29.90 11.81
N ASN A 381 -4.13 29.30 11.26
CA ASN A 381 -5.01 28.38 12.01
C ASN A 381 -4.23 27.11 12.41
N TYR A 382 -3.53 26.50 11.46
CA TYR A 382 -2.72 25.32 11.68
C TYR A 382 -1.61 25.58 12.71
N HIS A 383 -0.93 26.74 12.63
CA HIS A 383 0.08 27.10 13.63
C HIS A 383 -0.53 27.16 15.03
N THR A 384 -1.68 27.82 15.19
CA THR A 384 -2.40 27.89 16.46
C THR A 384 -2.73 26.49 17.02
N LEU A 385 -3.19 25.56 16.18
CA LEU A 385 -3.45 24.17 16.58
C LEU A 385 -2.16 23.43 16.96
N ALA A 386 -1.07 23.64 16.22
CA ALA A 386 0.24 23.07 16.54
C ALA A 386 0.80 23.63 17.86
N GLU A 387 0.61 24.91 18.16
CA GLU A 387 0.99 25.51 19.45
C GLU A 387 0.22 24.88 20.61
N ARG A 388 -1.09 24.68 20.47
CA ARG A 388 -1.90 23.96 21.45
C ARG A 388 -1.38 22.55 21.68
N SER A 389 -1.06 21.82 20.61
CA SER A 389 -0.48 20.47 20.70
C SER A 389 0.84 20.47 21.47
N ARG A 390 1.73 21.44 21.20
CA ARG A 390 2.98 21.59 21.97
C ARG A 390 2.71 21.86 23.45
N SER A 391 1.75 22.72 23.78
CA SER A 391 1.37 22.97 25.17
C SER A 391 0.81 21.73 25.88
N MET A 392 0.00 20.92 25.20
CA MET A 392 -0.50 19.65 25.75
C MET A 392 0.64 18.65 25.98
N ILE A 393 1.57 18.51 25.02
CA ILE A 393 2.76 17.67 25.15
C ILE A 393 3.59 18.09 26.38
N SER A 394 3.91 19.39 26.50
CA SER A 394 4.70 19.89 27.64
C SER A 394 3.97 19.71 28.99
N ALA A 395 2.64 19.86 29.03
CA ALA A 395 1.87 19.63 30.24
C ALA A 395 1.84 18.14 30.65
N PHE A 396 1.71 17.24 29.67
CA PHE A 396 1.79 15.79 29.89
C PHE A 396 3.15 15.36 30.44
N PHE A 397 4.25 15.84 29.84
CA PHE A 397 5.59 15.48 30.32
C PHE A 397 5.93 16.15 31.65
N GLN A 398 5.38 17.31 31.95
CA GLN A 398 5.50 17.90 33.28
C GLN A 398 4.89 16.98 34.36
N GLN A 399 3.67 16.47 34.13
CA GLN A 399 3.04 15.50 35.04
C GLN A 399 3.81 14.17 35.10
N THR A 400 4.39 13.74 33.96
CA THR A 400 5.22 12.53 33.91
C THR A 400 6.49 12.67 34.76
N ARG A 401 7.15 13.85 34.76
CA ARG A 401 8.28 14.13 35.64
C ARG A 401 7.88 14.10 37.11
N GLU A 402 6.69 14.60 37.47
CA GLU A 402 6.17 14.55 38.83
C GLU A 402 5.98 13.10 39.30
N LEU A 403 5.51 12.19 38.43
CA LEU A 403 5.47 10.75 38.71
C LEU A 403 6.88 10.17 38.94
N GLY A 404 7.85 10.55 38.10
CA GLY A 404 9.25 10.16 38.28
C GLY A 404 9.87 10.68 39.60
N GLY A 405 9.48 11.87 40.05
CA GLY A 405 9.84 12.41 41.35
C GLY A 405 9.19 11.65 42.51
N ALA A 406 7.90 11.32 42.40
CA ALA A 406 7.20 10.51 43.39
C ALA A 406 7.83 9.11 43.55
N LEU A 407 8.25 8.49 42.43
CA LEU A 407 9.01 7.25 42.46
C LEU A 407 10.33 7.43 43.23
N GLN A 408 11.11 8.48 42.94
CA GLN A 408 12.36 8.76 43.63
C GLN A 408 12.16 8.94 45.15
N GLU A 409 11.13 9.66 45.57
CA GLU A 409 10.78 9.82 46.99
C GLU A 409 10.46 8.48 47.66
N SER A 410 9.72 7.61 46.95
CA SER A 410 9.42 6.26 47.41
C SER A 410 10.70 5.42 47.55
N MET A 411 11.56 5.41 46.54
CA MET A 411 12.85 4.70 46.55
C MET A 411 13.73 5.18 47.70
N THR A 412 13.79 6.49 47.94
CA THR A 412 14.56 7.11 49.03
C THR A 412 14.06 6.67 50.40
N ARG A 413 12.74 6.66 50.60
CA ARG A 413 12.12 6.22 51.85
C ARG A 413 12.42 4.75 52.13
N GLU A 414 12.30 3.89 51.12
CA GLU A 414 12.54 2.45 51.25
C GLU A 414 14.03 2.16 51.46
N ALA A 415 14.92 2.87 50.76
CA ALA A 415 16.37 2.80 50.96
C ALA A 415 16.75 3.12 52.42
N MET A 416 16.18 4.16 53.03
CA MET A 416 16.40 4.47 54.44
C MET A 416 15.87 3.37 55.37
N ALA A 417 14.67 2.85 55.11
CA ALA A 417 14.08 1.77 55.91
C ALA A 417 14.92 0.48 55.87
N VAL A 418 15.47 0.13 54.71
CA VAL A 418 16.37 -1.03 54.55
C VAL A 418 17.68 -0.81 55.32
N LEU A 419 18.28 0.38 55.24
CA LEU A 419 19.50 0.72 55.98
C LEU A 419 19.27 0.69 57.51
N ASP A 420 18.13 1.21 57.99
CA ASP A 420 17.77 1.21 59.41
C ASP A 420 17.55 -0.22 59.95
N LYS A 421 16.92 -1.09 59.16
CA LYS A 421 16.77 -2.52 59.48
C LYS A 421 18.13 -3.22 59.56
N LEU A 422 19.03 -2.96 58.59
CA LEU A 422 20.38 -3.50 58.58
C LEU A 422 21.19 -3.07 59.82
N ALA A 423 20.97 -1.85 60.30
CA ALA A 423 21.62 -1.32 61.50
C ALA A 423 21.03 -1.86 62.81
N SER A 424 19.75 -2.25 62.83
CA SER A 424 19.01 -2.61 64.04
C SER A 424 18.91 -4.12 64.29
N ASP A 425 18.75 -4.94 63.24
CA ASP A 425 18.62 -6.40 63.35
C ASP A 425 19.15 -7.13 62.09
N PRO A 426 20.47 -7.36 61.96
CA PRO A 426 21.08 -8.02 60.80
C PRO A 426 20.64 -9.47 60.47
N PRO A 427 20.05 -10.31 61.34
CA PRO A 427 19.71 -11.70 61.01
C PRO A 427 18.47 -11.90 60.11
N GLU A 428 17.62 -10.89 59.90
CA GLU A 428 16.39 -11.03 59.07
C GLU A 428 16.61 -10.85 57.56
N LEU A 429 17.70 -10.21 57.15
CA LEU A 429 18.07 -10.08 55.75
C LEU A 429 18.98 -11.26 55.39
N ASP A 430 18.50 -12.17 54.53
CA ASP A 430 19.33 -13.22 53.93
C ASP A 430 20.36 -12.61 52.98
N LEU A 431 21.41 -12.04 53.59
CA LEU A 431 22.52 -11.41 52.90
C LEU A 431 23.19 -12.39 51.94
N GLU A 432 23.18 -13.70 52.22
CA GLU A 432 23.78 -14.73 51.37
C GLU A 432 22.97 -14.98 50.08
N ALA A 433 21.66 -14.73 50.07
CA ALA A 433 20.81 -14.80 48.88
C ALA A 433 20.88 -13.56 47.97
N MET A 434 21.39 -12.42 48.46
CA MET A 434 21.48 -11.17 47.68
C MET A 434 22.63 -11.15 46.67
N SER A 435 22.49 -10.41 45.56
CA SER A 435 23.58 -10.24 44.59
C SER A 435 24.78 -9.49 45.19
N SER A 436 25.99 -9.74 44.66
CA SER A 436 27.20 -9.03 45.11
C SER A 436 27.11 -7.51 44.94
N GLU A 437 26.39 -7.06 43.92
CA GLU A 437 26.14 -5.64 43.65
C GLU A 437 25.17 -5.01 44.65
N ALA A 438 24.08 -5.71 45.00
CA ALA A 438 23.13 -5.25 46.01
C ALA A 438 23.79 -5.12 47.40
N ARG A 439 24.67 -6.07 47.76
CA ARG A 439 25.45 -5.99 49.00
C ARG A 439 26.39 -4.79 49.02
N SER A 440 27.09 -4.52 47.91
CA SER A 440 27.99 -3.37 47.82
C SER A 440 27.25 -2.05 48.00
N LEU A 441 26.05 -1.93 47.43
CA LEU A 441 25.23 -0.72 47.57
C LEU A 441 24.74 -0.51 49.01
N LEU A 442 24.40 -1.59 49.73
CA LEU A 442 23.91 -1.51 51.11
C LEU A 442 25.01 -1.26 52.15
N GLN A 443 26.29 -1.40 51.79
CA GLN A 443 27.41 -1.12 52.69
C GLN A 443 27.69 0.37 52.86
N ASP A 444 27.30 1.20 51.90
CA ASP A 444 27.56 2.63 51.88
C ASP A 444 26.27 3.41 51.58
N LYS A 445 25.76 4.10 52.60
CA LYS A 445 24.56 4.93 52.52
C LYS A 445 24.68 5.99 51.43
N ASP A 446 25.83 6.65 51.31
CA ASP A 446 26.03 7.72 50.35
C ASP A 446 26.06 7.15 48.93
N GLN A 447 26.62 5.96 48.75
CA GLN A 447 26.60 5.24 47.48
C GLN A 447 25.19 4.82 47.05
N LEU A 448 24.37 4.31 47.99
CA LEU A 448 22.97 3.95 47.71
C LEU A 448 22.15 5.17 47.31
N MET A 449 22.23 6.25 48.10
CA MET A 449 21.50 7.49 47.82
C MET A 449 21.94 8.14 46.50
N SER A 450 23.24 8.12 46.20
CA SER A 450 23.77 8.57 44.91
C SER A 450 23.23 7.74 43.74
N THR A 451 23.08 6.43 43.91
CA THR A 451 22.50 5.54 42.89
C THR A 451 21.00 5.81 42.68
N VAL A 452 20.25 6.09 43.75
CA VAL A 452 18.83 6.50 43.65
C VAL A 452 18.69 7.84 42.91
N GLN A 453 19.56 8.81 43.19
CA GLN A 453 19.57 10.08 42.46
C GLN A 453 19.92 9.87 40.98
N ALA A 454 20.97 9.10 40.69
CA ALA A 454 21.35 8.80 39.31
C ALA A 454 20.25 8.05 38.54
N CYS A 455 19.49 7.20 39.22
CA CYS A 455 18.29 6.58 38.64
C CYS A 455 17.23 7.61 38.25
N HIS A 456 16.92 8.56 39.14
CA HIS A 456 15.98 9.64 38.85
C HIS A 456 16.46 10.54 37.70
N ASP A 457 17.75 10.87 37.66
CA ASP A 457 18.34 11.64 36.57
C ASP A 457 18.22 10.90 35.23
N GLY A 458 18.43 9.58 35.23
CA GLY A 458 18.25 8.71 34.07
C GLY A 458 16.80 8.67 33.58
N ILE A 459 15.85 8.52 34.50
CA ILE A 459 14.40 8.57 34.22
C ILE A 459 14.02 9.91 33.60
N THR A 460 14.43 11.01 34.23
CA THR A 460 14.15 12.37 33.75
C THR A 460 14.75 12.61 32.36
N SER A 461 15.97 12.14 32.12
CA SER A 461 16.61 12.25 30.80
C SER A 461 15.85 11.51 29.71
N ARG A 462 15.23 10.35 29.99
CA ARG A 462 14.39 9.63 29.01
C ARG A 462 13.09 10.38 28.74
N ILE A 463 12.44 10.87 29.80
CA ILE A 463 11.24 11.70 29.70
C ILE A 463 11.51 12.93 28.82
N ASP A 464 12.59 13.66 29.10
CA ASP A 464 12.95 14.87 28.35
C ASP A 464 13.33 14.58 26.91
N ALA A 465 14.03 13.47 26.64
CA ALA A 465 14.36 13.07 25.27
C ALA A 465 13.10 12.80 24.42
N LEU A 466 12.06 12.22 25.02
CA LEU A 466 10.80 12.00 24.34
C LEU A 466 9.99 13.29 24.20
N ASP A 467 9.95 14.14 25.23
CA ASP A 467 9.34 15.48 25.19
C ASP A 467 9.90 16.30 24.03
N ASP A 468 11.23 16.46 23.97
CA ASP A 468 11.92 17.19 22.90
C ASP A 468 11.61 16.62 21.51
N LYS A 469 11.56 15.29 21.39
CA LYS A 469 11.23 14.62 20.13
C LYS A 469 9.80 14.96 19.68
N LEU A 470 8.81 14.89 20.55
CA LEU A 470 7.41 15.17 20.19
C LEU A 470 7.19 16.66 19.92
N VAL A 471 7.77 17.55 20.73
CA VAL A 471 7.67 19.01 20.55
C VAL A 471 8.33 19.46 19.23
N SER A 472 9.53 18.93 18.93
CA SER A 472 10.23 19.27 17.69
C SER A 472 9.51 18.73 16.45
N GLU A 473 8.89 17.56 16.54
CA GLU A 473 8.10 16.97 15.46
C GLU A 473 6.85 17.80 15.13
N GLU A 474 6.14 18.35 16.13
CA GLU A 474 5.03 19.28 15.89
C GLU A 474 5.49 20.55 15.16
N ALA A 475 6.62 21.12 15.58
CA ALA A 475 7.19 22.30 14.93
C ALA A 475 7.61 22.00 13.48
N ARG A 476 8.25 20.85 13.26
CA ARG A 476 8.68 20.39 11.93
C ARG A 476 7.49 20.24 10.98
N ARG A 477 6.40 19.57 11.41
CA ARG A 477 5.19 19.38 10.60
C ARG A 477 4.57 20.70 10.16
N ALA A 478 4.51 21.70 11.04
CA ALA A 478 4.00 23.03 10.69
C ALA A 478 4.89 23.75 9.66
N GLN A 479 6.21 23.65 9.81
CA GLN A 479 7.17 24.22 8.85
C GLN A 479 7.08 23.54 7.48
N GLU A 480 6.94 22.23 7.45
CA GLU A 480 6.80 21.45 6.21
C GLU A 480 5.51 21.79 5.47
N LEU A 481 4.40 21.97 6.18
CA LEU A 481 3.15 22.42 5.58
C LEU A 481 3.32 23.78 4.90
N SER A 482 3.95 24.73 5.60
CA SER A 482 4.25 26.07 5.06
C SER A 482 5.14 26.00 3.82
N ALA A 483 6.22 25.23 3.88
CA ALA A 483 7.13 25.04 2.75
C ALA A 483 6.43 24.41 1.55
N TRP A 484 5.60 23.39 1.78
CA TRP A 484 4.87 22.69 0.73
C TRP A 484 3.94 23.63 -0.03
N TYR A 485 3.11 24.42 0.68
CA TYR A 485 2.17 25.34 0.04
C TYR A 485 2.88 26.49 -0.67
N GLY A 486 3.99 26.99 -0.10
CA GLY A 486 4.83 27.99 -0.76
C GLY A 486 5.41 27.50 -2.08
N GLU A 487 5.99 26.30 -2.10
CA GLU A 487 6.56 25.72 -3.32
C GLU A 487 5.48 25.35 -4.35
N TRP A 488 4.37 24.76 -3.89
CA TRP A 488 3.24 24.39 -4.74
C TRP A 488 2.65 25.61 -5.44
N ALA A 489 2.34 26.68 -4.70
CA ALA A 489 1.76 27.91 -5.25
C ALA A 489 2.73 28.54 -6.28
N TYR A 490 4.02 28.63 -5.95
CA TYR A 490 5.04 29.14 -6.87
C TYR A 490 5.09 28.34 -8.20
N LYS A 491 5.13 27.00 -8.11
CA LYS A 491 5.18 26.13 -9.29
C LYS A 491 3.91 26.23 -10.14
N ARG A 492 2.73 26.27 -9.50
CA ARG A 492 1.44 26.44 -10.18
C ARG A 492 1.43 27.74 -10.99
N ASN A 493 1.70 28.86 -10.33
CA ASN A 493 1.60 30.19 -10.92
C ASN A 493 2.56 30.32 -12.12
N ARG A 494 3.80 29.84 -11.98
CA ARG A 494 4.77 29.83 -13.08
C ARG A 494 4.30 28.99 -14.27
N ARG A 495 3.73 27.82 -14.01
CA ARG A 495 3.19 26.95 -15.07
C ARG A 495 2.04 27.63 -15.82
N ARG A 496 1.10 28.25 -15.09
CA ARG A 496 -0.05 28.95 -15.66
C ARG A 496 0.36 30.15 -16.52
N VAL A 497 1.30 30.97 -16.07
CA VAL A 497 1.81 32.10 -16.86
C VAL A 497 2.46 31.63 -18.16
N VAL A 498 3.24 30.54 -18.12
CA VAL A 498 3.83 29.94 -19.32
C VAL A 498 2.75 29.41 -20.26
N GLU A 499 1.75 28.70 -19.73
CA GLU A 499 0.64 28.16 -20.50
C GLU A 499 -0.14 29.26 -21.23
N ILE A 500 -0.51 30.34 -20.54
CA ILE A 500 -1.17 31.51 -21.13
C ILE A 500 -0.29 32.08 -22.24
N SER A 501 1.01 32.28 -21.97
CA SER A 501 1.94 32.86 -22.95
C SER A 501 2.09 31.98 -24.20
N SER A 502 2.16 30.66 -24.03
CA SER A 502 2.23 29.70 -25.14
C SER A 502 0.93 29.65 -25.94
N LEU A 503 -0.23 29.71 -25.28
CA LEU A 503 -1.53 29.76 -25.96
C LEU A 503 -1.66 31.02 -26.84
N ILE A 504 -1.24 32.17 -26.32
CA ILE A 504 -1.27 33.43 -27.09
C ILE A 504 -0.31 33.35 -28.28
N ALA A 505 0.93 32.90 -28.07
CA ALA A 505 1.91 32.76 -29.15
C ALA A 505 1.44 31.83 -30.27
N LEU A 506 0.74 30.74 -29.93
CA LEU A 506 0.13 29.83 -30.91
C LEU A 506 -0.89 30.57 -31.78
N HIS A 507 -1.82 31.30 -31.17
CA HIS A 507 -2.82 32.06 -31.92
C HIS A 507 -2.21 33.20 -32.72
N GLU A 508 -1.17 33.87 -32.22
CA GLU A 508 -0.43 34.89 -33.00
C GLU A 508 0.15 34.29 -34.28
N GLY A 509 0.80 33.11 -34.20
CA GLY A 509 1.32 32.39 -35.35
C GLY A 509 0.23 31.98 -36.35
N GLU A 510 -0.89 31.41 -35.86
CA GLU A 510 -2.03 31.07 -36.72
C GLU A 510 -2.59 32.30 -37.46
N LEU A 511 -2.68 33.45 -36.79
CA LEU A 511 -3.15 34.69 -37.42
C LEU A 511 -2.15 35.22 -38.45
N GLU A 512 -0.84 35.05 -38.26
CA GLU A 512 0.19 35.41 -39.24
C GLU A 512 0.11 34.54 -40.51
N GLU A 513 -0.03 33.22 -40.35
CA GLU A 513 -0.21 32.28 -41.46
C GLU A 513 -1.45 32.62 -42.29
N LEU A 514 -2.56 33.00 -41.63
CA LEU A 514 -3.80 33.38 -42.31
C LEU A 514 -3.68 34.64 -43.17
N VAL A 515 -2.83 35.59 -42.78
CA VAL A 515 -2.54 36.78 -43.58
C VAL A 515 -1.64 36.42 -44.77
N GLN A 516 -0.64 35.56 -44.56
CA GLN A 516 0.26 35.13 -45.63
C GLN A 516 -0.47 34.35 -46.73
N ALA A 517 -1.28 33.34 -46.36
CA ALA A 517 -2.01 32.50 -47.31
C ALA A 517 -3.00 33.31 -48.18
N ASN A 518 -3.73 34.27 -47.60
CA ASN A 518 -4.71 35.07 -48.35
C ASN A 518 -4.11 36.26 -49.13
N ASN A 519 -2.82 36.57 -48.93
CA ASN A 519 -2.11 37.53 -49.76
C ASN A 519 -1.51 36.85 -51.02
N GLU A 520 -1.23 35.54 -50.97
CA GLU A 520 -0.71 34.76 -52.10
C GLU A 520 -1.81 34.31 -53.08
N ASP A 521 -3.02 34.01 -52.60
CA ASP A 521 -4.19 33.63 -53.41
C ASP A 521 -4.91 34.81 -54.10
N GLY A 522 -4.44 36.06 -53.87
CA GLY A 522 -5.03 37.30 -54.37
C GLY A 522 -4.37 37.90 -55.61
N VAL A 523 -3.45 37.19 -56.27
CA VAL A 523 -2.76 37.61 -57.50
C VAL A 523 -3.35 36.95 -58.74
#